data_AF-A0A328EEW0-F1
#
_entry.id   AF-A0A328EEW0-F1
#
_cell.length_a   1.000
_cell.length_b   1.000
_cell.length_c   1.000
_cell.angle_alpha   90.00
_cell.angle_beta   90.00
_cell.angle_gamma   90.00
#
_symmetry.space_group_name_H-M   'P 1'
#
loop_
_entity.id
_entity.type
_entity.pdbx_description
1 polymer ?
#
loop_
_entity_poly.entity_id
_entity_poly.type
_entity_poly.pdbx_seq_one_letter_code
_entity_poly.pdbx_strand_id
1 'polypeptide(L)'
;MKFDGKKPVNPYIFAELKGLAIELWRTYDDTYWYATEKVGSIINLTNSHDNFCTIFSMFDHLNQAKIYEQASFGLRDSLRCRTGYMNKPDEDEICIF
;
A
#
# COMPACT_ATOMS: atom_id res chain seq x y z
N MET A 1 -6.61 17.86 16.68
CA MET A 1 -7.26 17.71 15.36
C MET A 1 -7.52 16.23 15.17
N LYS A 2 -8.78 15.79 15.22
CA LYS A 2 -9.10 14.37 14.98
C LYS A 2 -9.08 14.16 13.47
N PHE A 3 -8.21 13.31 12.96
CA PHE A 3 -8.25 12.93 11.54
C PHE A 3 -9.53 12.15 11.27
N ASP A 4 -10.42 12.72 10.48
CA ASP A 4 -11.57 12.06 9.88
C ASP A 4 -11.05 10.98 8.92
N GLY A 5 -10.82 9.79 9.47
CA GLY A 5 -10.08 8.64 8.92
C GLY A 5 -10.66 7.98 7.65
N LYS A 6 -11.32 8.75 6.78
CA LYS A 6 -11.90 8.30 5.51
C LYS A 6 -11.63 9.23 4.32
N LYS A 7 -10.91 10.35 4.51
CA LYS A 7 -10.59 11.26 3.39
C LYS A 7 -9.65 10.58 2.39
N PRO A 8 -9.84 10.71 1.06
CA PRO A 8 -8.86 10.26 0.07
C PRO A 8 -7.46 10.87 0.31
N VAL A 9 -6.42 10.16 -0.14
CA VAL A 9 -5.04 10.68 -0.15
C VAL A 9 -4.87 11.72 -1.25
N ASN A 10 -3.71 12.37 -1.29
CA ASN A 10 -3.29 13.12 -2.47
C ASN A 10 -3.36 12.22 -3.73
N PRO A 11 -3.98 12.64 -4.84
CA PRO A 11 -4.09 11.84 -6.07
C PRO A 11 -2.76 11.30 -6.60
N TYR A 12 -1.66 12.04 -6.46
CA TYR A 12 -0.33 11.57 -6.88
C TYR A 12 0.14 10.40 -6.02
N ILE A 13 -0.15 10.42 -4.71
CA ILE A 13 0.18 9.32 -3.80
C ILE A 13 -0.68 8.08 -4.08
N PHE A 14 -1.96 8.27 -4.41
CA PHE A 14 -2.82 7.16 -4.82
C PHE A 14 -2.31 6.53 -6.13
N ALA A 15 -1.97 7.37 -7.12
CA ALA A 15 -1.44 6.93 -8.40
C ALA A 15 -0.11 6.20 -8.24
N GLU A 16 0.76 6.67 -7.35
CA GLU A 16 2.04 6.04 -7.02
C GLU A 16 1.83 4.64 -6.43
N LEU A 17 1.02 4.50 -5.37
CA LEU A 17 0.72 3.19 -4.78
C LEU A 17 0.16 2.21 -5.82
N LYS A 18 -0.78 2.71 -6.63
CA LYS A 18 -1.41 1.93 -7.69
C LYS A 18 -0.41 1.48 -8.75
N GLY A 19 0.51 2.36 -9.14
CA GLY A 19 1.60 2.04 -10.08
C GLY A 19 2.50 0.93 -9.54
N LEU A 20 3.03 1.11 -8.33
CA LEU A 20 3.90 0.12 -7.67
C LEU A 20 3.21 -1.23 -7.48
N ALA A 21 1.91 -1.23 -7.11
CA ALA A 21 1.13 -2.45 -6.99
C ALA A 21 0.96 -3.17 -8.33
N ILE A 22 0.66 -2.44 -9.41
CA ILE A 22 0.52 -3.02 -10.76
C ILE A 22 1.86 -3.59 -11.24
N GLU A 23 2.96 -2.85 -11.02
CA GLU A 23 4.31 -3.31 -11.36
C GLU A 23 4.65 -4.60 -10.61
N LEU A 24 4.34 -4.68 -9.32
CA LEU A 24 4.58 -5.88 -8.53
C LEU A 24 3.72 -7.07 -9.00
N TRP A 25 2.43 -6.86 -9.30
CA TRP A 25 1.60 -7.94 -9.86
C TRP A 25 2.16 -8.47 -11.17
N ARG A 26 2.69 -7.60 -12.03
CA ARG A 26 3.31 -7.99 -13.31
C ARG A 26 4.59 -8.81 -13.17
N THR A 27 5.17 -8.92 -11.98
CA THR A 27 6.31 -9.82 -11.74
C THR A 27 5.91 -11.27 -11.43
N TYR A 28 4.62 -11.53 -11.20
CA TYR A 28 4.11 -12.88 -10.93
C TYR A 28 3.89 -13.65 -12.22
N ASP A 29 3.96 -14.97 -12.11
CA ASP A 29 3.53 -15.86 -13.17
C ASP A 29 2.05 -15.63 -13.49
N ASP A 30 1.74 -15.49 -14.77
CA ASP A 30 0.38 -15.20 -15.25
C ASP A 30 -0.34 -16.45 -15.78
N THR A 31 0.10 -17.66 -15.37
CA THR A 31 -0.65 -18.89 -15.66
C THR A 31 -2.05 -18.75 -15.09
N TYR A 32 -3.05 -19.10 -15.90
CA TYR A 32 -4.47 -18.92 -15.57
C TYR A 32 -4.88 -17.45 -15.31
N TRP A 33 -4.20 -16.47 -15.91
CA TRP A 33 -4.52 -15.04 -15.82
C TRP A 33 -4.40 -14.46 -14.41
N TYR A 34 -3.66 -15.12 -13.53
CA TYR A 34 -3.58 -14.75 -12.12
C TYR A 34 -3.14 -13.29 -11.92
N ALA A 35 -2.04 -12.87 -12.56
CA ALA A 35 -1.56 -11.49 -12.46
C ALA A 35 -2.49 -10.53 -13.21
N THR A 36 -2.96 -10.92 -14.39
CA THR A 36 -3.87 -10.12 -15.23
C THR A 36 -5.17 -9.75 -14.50
N GLU A 37 -5.81 -10.71 -13.82
CA GLU A 37 -7.04 -10.46 -13.05
C GLU A 37 -6.78 -9.51 -11.87
N LYS A 38 -5.66 -9.66 -11.16
CA LYS A 38 -5.30 -8.77 -10.04
C LYS A 38 -5.06 -7.35 -10.52
N VAL A 39 -4.32 -7.17 -11.62
CA VAL A 39 -4.16 -5.85 -12.25
C VAL A 39 -5.51 -5.26 -12.66
N GLY A 40 -6.39 -6.06 -13.29
CA GLY A 40 -7.74 -5.63 -13.67
C GLY A 40 -8.59 -5.15 -12.49
N SER A 41 -8.45 -5.80 -11.33
CA SER A 41 -9.16 -5.39 -10.10
C SER A 41 -8.69 -4.04 -9.56
N ILE A 42 -7.45 -3.63 -9.83
CA ILE A 42 -6.83 -2.41 -9.30
C ILE A 42 -6.97 -1.24 -10.28
N ILE A 43 -6.84 -1.49 -11.59
CA ILE A 43 -6.69 -0.44 -12.61
C ILE A 43 -7.87 0.54 -12.68
N ASN A 44 -9.07 0.11 -12.28
CA ASN A 44 -10.27 0.93 -12.29
C ASN A 44 -10.63 1.51 -10.91
N LEU A 45 -9.86 1.21 -9.85
CA LEU A 45 -10.10 1.78 -8.53
C LEU A 45 -9.84 3.28 -8.54
N THR A 46 -10.79 4.02 -7.97
CA THR A 46 -10.73 5.47 -7.78
C THR A 46 -10.07 5.81 -6.44
N ASN A 47 -9.55 7.02 -6.30
CA ASN A 47 -8.91 7.46 -5.07
C ASN A 47 -9.95 7.64 -3.95
N SER A 48 -10.00 6.66 -3.06
CA SER A 48 -10.70 6.70 -1.78
C SER A 48 -9.79 6.12 -0.70
N HIS A 49 -10.07 6.42 0.57
CA HIS A 49 -9.35 5.81 1.68
C HIS A 49 -9.40 4.27 1.61
N ASP A 50 -10.59 3.72 1.39
CA ASP A 50 -10.79 2.28 1.43
C ASP A 50 -10.05 1.60 0.26
N ASN A 51 -10.12 2.17 -0.94
CA ASN A 51 -9.36 1.64 -2.09
C ASN A 51 -7.85 1.75 -1.88
N PHE A 52 -7.36 2.82 -1.25
CA PHE A 52 -5.94 2.96 -0.92
C PHE A 52 -5.48 1.83 0.01
N CYS A 53 -6.24 1.56 1.08
CA CYS A 53 -5.96 0.47 1.99
C CYS A 53 -6.10 -0.89 1.31
N THR A 54 -7.16 -1.11 0.50
CA THR A 54 -7.37 -2.35 -0.24
C THR A 54 -6.20 -2.68 -1.15
N ILE A 55 -5.71 -1.74 -1.97
CA ILE A 55 -4.60 -1.98 -2.90
C ILE A 55 -3.37 -2.50 -2.15
N PHE A 56 -3.04 -1.90 -1.01
CA PHE A 56 -1.88 -2.30 -0.22
C PHE A 56 -2.09 -3.64 0.51
N SER A 57 -3.27 -3.86 1.09
CA SER A 57 -3.62 -5.07 1.83
C SER A 57 -3.79 -6.32 0.95
N MET A 58 -3.80 -6.20 -0.38
CA MET A 58 -3.81 -7.34 -1.30
C MET A 58 -2.50 -8.16 -1.27
N PHE A 59 -1.43 -7.58 -0.75
CA PHE A 59 -0.11 -8.21 -0.69
C PHE A 59 0.20 -8.75 0.70
N ASP A 60 0.98 -9.83 0.76
CA ASP A 60 1.59 -10.30 2.01
C ASP A 60 2.66 -9.31 2.53
N HIS A 61 3.17 -9.56 3.74
CA HIS A 61 4.14 -8.69 4.40
C HIS A 61 5.45 -8.49 3.61
N LEU A 62 5.91 -9.48 2.84
CA LEU A 62 7.15 -9.37 2.05
C LEU A 62 6.93 -8.45 0.85
N ASN A 63 5.78 -8.57 0.21
CA ASN A 63 5.42 -7.77 -0.96
C ASN A 63 5.00 -6.34 -0.56
N GLN A 64 4.36 -6.18 0.60
CA GLN A 64 4.18 -4.87 1.23
C GLN A 64 5.51 -4.16 1.50
N ALA A 65 6.54 -4.89 1.96
CA ALA A 65 7.87 -4.33 2.17
C ALA A 65 8.51 -3.85 0.86
N LYS A 66 8.41 -4.62 -0.23
CA LYS A 66 8.90 -4.21 -1.56
C LYS A 66 8.24 -2.91 -2.05
N ILE A 67 6.93 -2.75 -1.83
CA ILE A 67 6.22 -1.51 -2.17
C ILE A 67 6.75 -0.36 -1.30
N TYR A 68 6.89 -0.57 0.01
CA TYR A 68 7.37 0.45 0.95
C TYR A 68 8.80 0.91 0.65
N GLU A 69 9.70 -0.01 0.27
CA GLU A 69 11.08 0.29 -0.10
C GLU A 69 11.16 1.18 -1.34
N GLN A 70 10.29 0.96 -2.33
CA GLN A 70 10.23 1.74 -3.56
C GLN A 70 9.42 3.03 -3.44
N ALA A 71 8.58 3.13 -2.40
CA ALA A 71 7.70 4.26 -2.17
C ALA A 71 8.46 5.56 -1.84
N SER A 72 7.93 6.67 -2.35
CA SER A 72 8.27 8.02 -1.94
C SER A 72 8.01 8.25 -0.45
N PHE A 73 8.64 9.28 0.10
CA PHE A 73 8.40 9.66 1.50
C PHE A 73 6.91 9.92 1.79
N GLY A 74 6.20 10.58 0.88
CA GLY A 74 4.77 10.89 1.05
C GLY A 74 3.88 9.63 1.00
N LEU A 75 4.26 8.64 0.19
CA LEU A 75 3.55 7.36 0.15
C LEU A 75 3.83 6.55 1.41
N ARG A 76 5.08 6.48 1.88
CA ARG A 76 5.43 5.82 3.15
C ARG A 76 4.66 6.41 4.33
N ASP A 77 4.57 7.74 4.41
CA ASP A 77 3.79 8.41 5.44
C ASP A 77 2.29 8.08 5.36
N SER A 78 1.74 8.09 4.14
CA SER A 78 0.33 7.72 3.93
C SER A 78 0.04 6.26 4.28
N LEU A 79 0.95 5.33 4.00
CA LEU A 79 0.83 3.92 4.38
C LEU A 79 0.82 3.76 5.90
N ARG A 80 1.80 4.35 6.60
CA ARG A 80 1.85 4.37 8.08
C ARG A 80 0.54 4.89 8.68
N CYS A 81 0.11 6.08 8.28
CA CYS A 81 -1.05 6.73 8.88
C CYS A 81 -2.40 6.02 8.60
N ARG A 82 -2.51 5.27 7.51
CA ARG A 82 -3.82 4.76 7.03
C ARG A 82 -3.99 3.25 7.14
N THR A 83 -2.90 2.49 6.98
CA THR A 83 -2.95 1.02 7.04
C THR A 83 -2.38 0.47 8.34
N GLY A 84 -1.67 1.30 9.12
CA GLY A 84 -0.95 0.83 10.30
C GLY A 84 0.38 0.13 9.97
N TYR A 85 0.76 0.05 8.69
CA TYR A 85 1.97 -0.63 8.27
C TYR A 85 3.22 0.04 8.84
N MET A 86 4.07 -0.74 9.50
CA MET A 86 5.27 -0.26 10.18
C MET A 86 5.01 0.81 11.26
N ASN A 87 3.76 0.98 11.70
CA ASN A 87 3.48 1.62 12.99
C ASN A 87 3.83 0.62 14.09
N LYS A 88 5.12 0.41 14.34
CA LYS A 88 5.50 -0.08 15.66
C LYS A 88 5.21 1.04 16.67
N PRO A 89 4.76 0.69 17.89
CA PRO A 89 4.60 1.69 18.94
C PRO A 89 5.94 2.41 19.10
N ASP A 90 5.92 3.74 19.14
CA ASP A 90 6.97 4.47 19.82
C ASP A 90 6.98 3.92 21.24
N GLU A 91 7.92 3.06 21.62
CA GLU A 91 8.44 2.96 23.00
C GLU A 91 9.78 2.22 22.94
N ASP A 92 10.64 2.57 23.89
CA ASP A 92 11.88 1.93 24.32
C ASP A 92 11.76 0.42 24.69
N GLU A 93 10.98 -0.40 23.96
CA GLU A 93 10.71 -1.82 24.19
C GLU A 93 11.35 -2.77 23.14
N ILE A 94 12.52 -2.43 22.65
CA ILE A 94 13.51 -3.46 22.34
C ILE A 94 14.71 -3.16 23.23
N CYS A 95 14.55 -3.45 24.52
CA CYS A 95 15.66 -3.79 25.38
C CYS A 95 16.48 -4.87 24.66
N ILE A 96 17.58 -4.42 24.10
CA ILE A 96 18.81 -5.17 24.00
C ILE A 96 19.09 -5.66 25.43
N PHE A 97 18.91 -6.96 25.70
CA PHE A 97 19.75 -7.86 26.51
C PHE A 97 19.05 -9.22 26.66
#